data_AF-A0A2S6V4V0-F1
#
_entry.id   AF-A0A2S6V4V0-F1
#
_cell.length_a   1.000
_cell.length_b   1.000
_cell.length_c   1.000
_cell.angle_alpha   90.00
_cell.angle_beta   90.00
_cell.angle_gamma   90.00
#
_symmetry.space_group_name_H-M   'P 1'
#
loop_
_entity.id
_entity.type
_entity.pdbx_description
1 polymer ?
#
loop_
_entity_poly.entity_id
_entity_poly.type
_entity_poly.pdbx_seq_one_letter_code
_entity_poly.pdbx_strand_id
1 'polypeptide(L)'
;MGVTALETDGIASKRYSDFIANALAIHLLYRYSTYKSSFRHYARRLSHQQLTQVINYINEHLDRNLSLTELASLTQLSPYHFARLFKQSTGIAPHQYYIHCRSVSLAKDILTIISSVSSG
;
A
#
# COMPACT_ATOMS: atom_id res chain seq x y z
N MET A 1 -11.12 -67.93 -23.13
CA MET A 1 -10.37 -66.74 -23.58
C MET A 1 -11.25 -65.51 -23.37
N GLY A 2 -10.83 -64.60 -22.49
CA GLY A 2 -11.05 -63.15 -22.53
C GLY A 2 -12.48 -62.58 -22.46
N VAL A 3 -13.04 -62.45 -21.25
CA VAL A 3 -14.14 -61.50 -20.96
C VAL A 3 -13.72 -60.59 -19.80
N THR A 4 -12.93 -59.54 -20.10
CA THR A 4 -12.61 -58.47 -19.14
C THR A 4 -12.41 -57.15 -19.89
N ALA A 5 -13.48 -56.47 -20.25
CA ALA A 5 -13.42 -55.07 -20.65
C ALA A 5 -14.82 -54.51 -20.52
N LEU A 6 -15.03 -53.57 -19.57
CA LEU A 6 -16.06 -52.51 -19.53
C LEU A 6 -16.39 -52.02 -18.10
N GLU A 7 -15.44 -52.05 -17.15
CA GLU A 7 -15.63 -51.42 -15.81
C GLU A 7 -14.63 -50.28 -15.51
N THR A 8 -14.05 -49.62 -16.53
CA THR A 8 -13.02 -48.59 -16.31
C THR A 8 -13.49 -47.14 -16.45
N ASP A 9 -14.74 -46.89 -16.84
CA ASP A 9 -15.21 -45.53 -17.16
C ASP A 9 -15.53 -44.66 -15.92
N GLY A 10 -16.03 -45.27 -14.83
CA GLY A 10 -16.43 -44.51 -13.62
C GLY A 10 -15.26 -44.09 -12.72
N ILE A 11 -14.20 -44.90 -12.66
CA ILE A 11 -13.05 -44.65 -11.76
C ILE A 11 -12.06 -43.69 -12.42
N ALA A 12 -11.89 -43.79 -13.75
CA ALA A 12 -11.07 -42.87 -14.53
C ALA A 12 -11.67 -41.46 -14.61
N SER A 13 -12.99 -41.35 -14.83
CA SER A 13 -13.69 -40.05 -14.87
C SER A 13 -13.66 -39.31 -13.53
N LYS A 14 -13.84 -40.02 -12.40
CA LYS A 14 -13.75 -39.42 -11.06
C LYS A 14 -12.34 -38.90 -10.76
N ARG A 15 -11.30 -39.70 -11.06
CA ARG A 15 -9.91 -39.26 -10.87
C ARG A 15 -9.48 -38.15 -11.82
N TYR A 16 -10.02 -38.14 -13.03
CA TYR A 16 -9.80 -37.06 -13.99
C TYR A 16 -10.46 -35.76 -13.52
N SER A 17 -11.68 -35.84 -12.99
CA SER A 17 -12.36 -34.70 -12.36
C SER A 17 -11.58 -34.17 -11.17
N ASP A 18 -11.06 -35.04 -10.30
CA ASP A 18 -10.24 -34.64 -9.16
C ASP A 18 -8.94 -33.96 -9.59
N PHE A 19 -8.31 -34.45 -10.67
CA PHE A 19 -7.09 -33.86 -11.22
C PHE A 19 -7.36 -32.47 -11.81
N ILE A 20 -8.44 -32.29 -12.57
CA ILE A 20 -8.84 -30.99 -13.12
C ILE A 20 -9.25 -30.03 -12.01
N ALA A 21 -10.05 -30.51 -11.05
CA ALA A 21 -10.48 -29.71 -9.90
C ALA A 21 -9.26 -29.24 -9.10
N ASN A 22 -8.28 -30.11 -8.88
CA ASN A 22 -7.05 -29.75 -8.19
C ASN A 22 -6.16 -28.81 -9.01
N ALA A 23 -6.00 -29.05 -10.32
CA ALA A 23 -5.23 -28.16 -11.20
C ALA A 23 -5.86 -26.76 -11.28
N LEU A 24 -7.19 -26.67 -11.33
CA LEU A 24 -7.93 -25.41 -11.27
C LEU A 24 -7.84 -24.76 -9.90
N ALA A 25 -7.96 -25.54 -8.82
CA ALA A 25 -7.78 -25.03 -7.46
C ALA A 25 -6.39 -24.44 -7.31
N ILE A 26 -5.34 -25.15 -7.72
CA ILE A 26 -3.95 -24.67 -7.72
C ILE A 26 -3.81 -23.43 -8.61
N HIS A 27 -4.38 -23.42 -9.82
CA HIS A 27 -4.29 -22.27 -10.72
C HIS A 27 -4.97 -21.02 -10.16
N LEU A 28 -6.17 -21.17 -9.58
CA LEU A 28 -6.89 -20.09 -8.90
C LEU A 28 -6.14 -19.61 -7.66
N LEU A 29 -5.61 -20.53 -6.85
CA LEU A 29 -4.83 -20.22 -5.66
C LEU A 29 -3.55 -19.48 -6.06
N TYR A 30 -2.84 -19.92 -7.10
CA TYR A 30 -1.69 -19.20 -7.62
C TYR A 30 -2.08 -17.82 -8.14
N ARG A 31 -3.13 -17.68 -8.96
CA ARG A 31 -3.50 -16.38 -9.54
C ARG A 31 -4.04 -15.38 -8.51
N TYR A 32 -4.81 -15.82 -7.53
CA TYR A 32 -5.37 -14.93 -6.49
C TYR A 32 -4.41 -14.71 -5.30
N SER A 33 -3.65 -15.73 -4.91
CA SER A 33 -2.75 -15.64 -3.74
C SER A 33 -1.44 -14.95 -4.10
N THR A 34 -0.81 -15.26 -5.24
CA THR A 34 0.47 -14.64 -5.59
C THR A 34 0.32 -13.16 -5.93
N TYR A 35 -0.74 -12.75 -6.61
CA TYR A 35 -0.99 -11.32 -6.90
C TYR A 35 -1.21 -10.51 -5.61
N LYS A 36 -2.00 -11.04 -4.66
CA LYS A 36 -2.25 -10.39 -3.37
C LYS A 36 -1.03 -10.45 -2.44
N SER A 37 -0.18 -11.48 -2.57
CA SER A 37 1.07 -11.62 -1.81
C SER A 37 2.14 -10.66 -2.32
N SER A 38 2.37 -10.59 -3.64
CA SER A 38 3.28 -9.62 -4.26
C SER A 38 2.88 -8.18 -3.97
N PHE A 39 1.57 -7.88 -4.00
CA PHE A 39 1.04 -6.58 -3.58
C PHE A 39 1.24 -6.34 -2.09
N ARG A 40 1.09 -7.35 -1.23
CA ARG A 40 1.33 -7.24 0.22
C ARG A 40 2.81 -7.10 0.59
N HIS A 41 3.70 -7.65 -0.24
CA HIS A 41 5.14 -7.49 -0.12
C HIS A 41 5.63 -6.12 -0.63
N TYR A 42 5.00 -5.58 -1.70
CA TYR A 42 5.25 -4.22 -2.17
C TYR A 42 4.63 -3.17 -1.21
N ALA A 43 3.44 -3.46 -0.68
CA ALA A 43 2.76 -2.69 0.36
C ALA A 43 3.34 -2.95 1.76
N ARG A 44 4.66 -3.12 1.90
CA ARG A 44 5.34 -2.96 3.20
C ARG A 44 5.83 -1.53 3.41
N ARG A 45 5.92 -0.73 2.34
CA ARG A 45 6.37 0.66 2.35
C ARG A 45 5.66 1.40 1.21
N LEU A 46 5.47 2.71 1.36
CA LEU A 46 5.10 3.55 0.21
C LEU A 46 6.23 3.52 -0.82
N SER A 47 5.88 3.46 -2.11
CA SER A 47 6.88 3.60 -3.18
C SER A 47 7.52 4.99 -3.12
N HIS A 48 8.73 5.14 -3.64
CA HIS A 48 9.43 6.42 -3.59
C HIS A 48 8.61 7.54 -4.27
N GLN A 49 7.97 7.26 -5.40
CA GLN A 49 7.10 8.18 -6.12
C GLN A 49 5.89 8.62 -5.27
N GLN A 50 5.20 7.67 -4.63
CA GLN A 50 4.06 7.96 -3.74
C GLN A 50 4.49 8.78 -2.53
N LEU A 51 5.65 8.47 -1.95
CA LEU A 51 6.20 9.17 -0.80
C LEU A 51 6.53 10.62 -1.17
N THR A 52 7.21 10.84 -2.29
CA THR A 52 7.51 12.19 -2.80
C THR A 52 6.25 12.99 -3.10
N GLN A 53 5.26 12.38 -3.74
CA GLN A 53 3.98 13.04 -4.01
C GLN A 53 3.27 13.48 -2.73
N VAL A 54 3.25 12.61 -1.71
CA VAL A 54 2.66 12.91 -0.40
C VAL A 54 3.42 14.01 0.32
N ILE A 55 4.76 13.97 0.32
CA ILE A 55 5.59 15.02 0.95
C ILE A 55 5.39 16.36 0.26
N ASN A 56 5.38 16.39 -1.08
CA ASN A 56 5.15 17.61 -1.83
C ASN A 56 3.78 18.20 -1.50
N TYR A 57 2.74 17.35 -1.50
CA TYR A 57 1.41 17.78 -1.13
C TYR A 57 1.34 18.34 0.30
N ILE A 58 2.00 17.66 1.26
CA ILE A 58 2.11 18.15 2.64
C ILE A 58 2.76 19.54 2.64
N ASN A 59 3.90 19.72 1.97
CA ASN A 59 4.64 20.99 1.90
C ASN A 59 3.83 22.13 1.27
N GLU A 60 3.12 21.86 0.16
CA GLU A 60 2.28 22.85 -0.53
C GLU A 60 1.05 23.25 0.31
N HIS A 61 0.62 22.39 1.24
CA HIS A 61 -0.60 22.57 2.00
C HIS A 61 -0.35 22.65 3.52
N LEU A 62 0.87 22.99 3.95
CA LEU A 62 1.22 23.15 5.37
C LEU A 62 0.38 24.21 6.09
N ASP A 63 -0.24 25.13 5.34
CA ASP A 63 -1.06 26.18 5.92
C ASP A 63 -2.48 25.74 6.31
N ARG A 64 -2.90 24.56 5.85
CA ARG A 64 -4.26 24.02 6.01
C ARG A 64 -4.21 22.81 6.94
N ASN A 65 -5.26 22.59 7.73
CA ASN A 65 -5.41 21.34 8.49
C ASN A 65 -5.56 20.16 7.51
N LEU A 66 -4.45 19.47 7.23
CA LEU A 66 -4.43 18.30 6.36
C LEU A 66 -5.02 17.09 7.08
N SER A 67 -6.05 16.49 6.49
CA SER A 67 -6.62 15.25 7.00
C SER A 67 -5.84 14.04 6.51
N LEU A 68 -5.67 13.06 7.40
CA LEU A 68 -5.10 11.77 7.04
C LEU A 68 -5.85 11.10 5.88
N THR A 69 -7.16 11.34 5.80
CA THR A 69 -8.02 10.80 4.74
C THR A 69 -7.66 11.37 3.38
N GLU A 70 -7.34 12.66 3.29
CA GLU A 70 -6.94 13.31 2.02
C GLU A 70 -5.60 12.76 1.52
N LEU A 71 -4.63 12.61 2.41
CA LEU A 71 -3.32 12.03 2.07
C LEU A 71 -3.45 10.57 1.63
N ALA A 72 -4.37 9.82 2.25
CA ALA A 72 -4.65 8.44 1.87
C ALA A 72 -5.32 8.36 0.49
N SER A 73 -6.23 9.29 0.17
CA SER A 73 -6.88 9.40 -1.14
C SER A 73 -5.87 9.59 -2.27
N LEU A 74 -4.80 10.37 -2.07
CA LEU A 74 -3.73 10.57 -3.06
C LEU A 74 -3.01 9.27 -3.43
N THR A 75 -2.97 8.32 -2.50
CA THR A 75 -2.31 7.02 -2.68
C THR A 75 -3.28 5.88 -3.00
N GLN A 76 -4.59 6.17 -3.10
CA GLN A 76 -5.67 5.20 -3.26
C GLN A 76 -5.67 4.11 -2.15
N LEU A 77 -5.25 4.49 -0.95
CA LEU A 77 -5.18 3.62 0.22
C LEU A 77 -6.22 4.01 1.26
N SER A 78 -6.58 3.06 2.13
CA SER A 78 -7.34 3.41 3.33
C SER A 78 -6.45 4.21 4.31
N PRO A 79 -7.01 5.12 5.11
CA PRO A 79 -6.25 5.97 6.03
C PRO A 79 -5.35 5.18 6.99
N TYR A 80 -5.84 4.04 7.47
CA TYR A 80 -5.09 3.16 8.37
C TYR A 80 -3.90 2.48 7.65
N HIS A 81 -4.12 1.97 6.43
CA HIS A 81 -3.04 1.38 5.64
C HIS A 81 -2.00 2.42 5.28
N PHE A 82 -2.42 3.60 4.83
CA PHE A 82 -1.52 4.71 4.53
C PHE A 82 -0.67 5.10 5.75
N ALA A 83 -1.27 5.31 6.92
CA ALA A 83 -0.52 5.71 8.12
C ALA A 83 0.55 4.71 8.51
N ARG A 84 0.24 3.42 8.40
CA ARG A 84 1.18 2.33 8.70
C ARG A 84 2.32 2.28 7.68
N LEU A 85 2.02 2.41 6.39
CA LEU A 85 3.03 2.40 5.33
C LEU A 85 3.90 3.65 5.34
N PHE A 86 3.30 4.81 5.59
CA PHE A 86 4.02 6.06 5.76
C PHE A 86 5.00 5.96 6.92
N LYS A 87 4.55 5.49 8.10
CA LYS A 87 5.43 5.27 9.25
C LYS A 87 6.53 4.24 8.97
N GLN A 88 6.25 3.17 8.23
CA GLN A 88 7.30 2.23 7.82
C GLN A 88 8.31 2.85 6.87
N SER A 89 7.88 3.77 6.01
CA SER A 89 8.75 4.45 5.06
C SER A 89 9.58 5.58 5.68
N THR A 90 8.97 6.44 6.49
CA THR A 90 9.59 7.67 7.05
C THR A 90 10.04 7.51 8.51
N GLY A 91 9.65 6.44 9.19
CA GLY A 91 9.93 6.20 10.61
C GLY A 91 8.94 6.86 11.59
N ILE A 92 8.14 7.82 11.12
CA ILE A 92 7.25 8.64 11.94
C ILE A 92 5.81 8.63 11.41
N ALA A 93 4.85 8.80 12.33
CA ALA A 93 3.44 8.82 11.94
C ALA A 93 3.12 10.07 11.08
N PRO A 94 2.18 9.98 10.13
CA PRO A 94 1.83 11.11 9.24
C PRO A 94 1.47 12.40 9.99
N HIS A 95 0.69 12.27 11.06
CA HIS A 95 0.29 13.41 11.88
C HIS A 95 1.48 14.07 12.60
N GLN A 96 2.43 13.27 13.08
CA GLN A 96 3.66 13.79 13.70
C GLN A 96 4.56 14.47 12.67
N TYR A 97 4.65 13.91 11.46
CA TYR A 97 5.39 14.50 10.34
C TYR A 97 4.82 15.89 9.99
N TYR A 98 3.49 15.99 9.87
CA TYR A 98 2.81 17.26 9.61
C TYR A 98 3.09 18.32 10.68
N ILE A 99 2.95 17.97 11.96
CA ILE A 99 3.25 18.91 13.07
C ILE A 99 4.71 19.39 13.00
N HIS A 100 5.64 18.47 12.75
CA HIS A 100 7.05 18.80 12.64
C HIS A 100 7.34 19.75 11.48
N CYS A 101 6.76 19.51 10.30
CA CYS A 101 6.91 20.42 9.17
C CYS A 101 6.31 21.80 9.45
N ARG A 102 5.12 21.86 10.10
CA ARG A 102 4.48 23.13 10.46
C ARG A 102 5.32 23.93 11.45
N SER A 103 5.85 23.30 12.51
CA SER A 103 6.68 23.99 13.50
C SER A 103 7.98 24.52 12.90
N VAL A 104 8.63 23.76 12.01
CA VAL A 104 9.82 24.21 11.28
C VAL A 104 9.49 25.38 10.34
N SER A 105 8.33 25.37 9.66
CA SER A 105 7.89 26.48 8.82
C SER A 105 7.73 27.76 9.64
N LEU A 106 6.97 27.69 10.74
CA LEU A 106 6.73 28.84 11.62
C LEU A 106 8.03 29.41 12.19
N ALA A 107 8.97 28.55 12.59
CA ALA A 107 10.27 28.99 13.10
C ALA A 107 11.06 29.77 12.03
N LYS A 108 11.04 29.31 10.78
CA LYS A 108 11.69 30.03 9.66
C LYS A 108 11.05 31.38 9.41
N ASP A 109 9.72 31.45 9.38
CA ASP A 109 8.99 32.69 9.15
C ASP A 109 9.33 33.74 10.22
N ILE A 110 9.36 33.32 11.50
CA ILE A 110 9.77 34.17 12.62
C ILE A 110 11.20 34.67 12.43
N LEU A 111 12.16 33.80 12.10
CA LEU A 111 13.56 34.22 11.89
C LEU A 111 13.70 35.22 10.73
N THR A 112 12.99 35.01 9.63
CA THR A 112 12.98 35.96 8.51
C THR A 112 12.44 37.31 8.94
N ILE A 113 11.32 37.34 9.65
CA ILE A 113 10.73 38.57 10.20
C ILE A 113 11.74 39.30 11.09
N ILE A 114 12.34 38.61 12.07
CA ILE A 114 13.25 39.26 13.03
C ILE A 114 14.53 39.78 12.34
N SER A 115 15.09 39.03 11.37
CA SER A 115 16.27 39.46 10.61
C SER A 115 16.01 40.69 9.74
N SER A 116 14.79 40.82 9.20
CA SER A 116 14.37 41.98 8.39
C SER A 116 14.11 43.23 9.25
N VAL A 117 13.59 43.04 10.47
CA VAL A 117 13.29 44.12 11.42
C VAL A 117 14.55 44.65 12.11
N SER A 118 15.59 43.84 12.27
CA SER A 118 16.86 44.28 12.89
C SER A 118 17.79 45.08 11.94
N SER A 119 17.43 45.23 10.65
CA SER A 119 18.25 45.91 9.63
C SER A 119 17.76 47.33 9.25
N GLY A 120 16.82 47.90 10.01
CA GLY A 120 16.33 49.28 9.87
C GLY A 120 16.41 50.03 11.18
#